data_AF-A0A6M0REF7-F1
#
_entry.id   AF-A0A6M0REF7-F1
#
_cell.length_a   1.000
_cell.length_b   1.000
_cell.length_c   1.000
_cell.angle_alpha   90.00
_cell.angle_beta   90.00
_cell.angle_gamma   90.00
#
_symmetry.space_group_name_H-M   'P 1'
#
loop_
_entity.id
_entity.type
_entity.pdbx_description
1 polymer ?
#
loop_
_entity_poly.entity_id
_entity_poly.type
_entity_poly.pdbx_seq_one_letter_code
_entity_poly.pdbx_strand_id
1 'polypeptide(L)'
;MGTWIKETDKAIYLMEGGYYRQKIDKSPRQGDVEGETFFRTKVLKDWLNSDDAPGFFLVSVGTGVDEPQPKPQPPAPPPISNP
;
A
#
# COMPACT_ATOMS: atom_id res chain seq x y z
N MET A 1 -15.11 5.29 5.22
CA MET A 1 -14.56 5.69 3.91
C MET A 1 -14.06 4.43 3.25
N GLY A 2 -14.43 4.19 1.98
CA GLY A 2 -14.00 3.01 1.22
C GLY A 2 -12.49 2.99 0.99
N THR A 3 -12.00 1.93 0.35
CA THR A 3 -10.59 1.82 -0.01
C THR A 3 -10.19 2.88 -1.04
N TRP A 4 -8.92 3.27 -1.01
CA TRP A 4 -8.31 4.18 -1.98
C TRP A 4 -6.82 3.86 -2.14
N ILE A 5 -6.19 4.33 -3.21
CA ILE A 5 -4.76 4.10 -3.47
C ILE A 5 -3.98 5.38 -3.18
N LYS A 6 -2.84 5.25 -2.49
CA LYS A 6 -1.83 6.31 -2.39
C LYS A 6 -0.52 5.87 -3.01
N GLU A 7 0.06 6.67 -3.88
CA GLU A 7 1.43 6.52 -4.35
C GLU A 7 2.34 7.54 -3.69
N THR A 8 3.49 7.09 -3.20
CA THR A 8 4.56 7.92 -2.65
C THR A 8 5.87 7.64 -3.37
N ASP A 9 6.97 8.24 -2.92
CA ASP A 9 8.31 7.96 -3.43
C ASP A 9 8.71 6.48 -3.24
N LYS A 10 8.26 5.83 -2.17
CA LYS A 10 8.73 4.47 -1.82
C LYS A 10 7.82 3.35 -2.30
N ALA A 11 6.51 3.55 -2.33
CA ALA A 11 5.57 2.48 -2.62
C ALA A 11 4.21 2.97 -3.11
N ILE A 12 3.38 2.00 -3.51
CA ILE A 12 1.96 2.17 -3.76
C ILE A 12 1.20 1.45 -2.65
N TYR A 13 0.26 2.14 -2.01
CA TYR A 13 -0.48 1.67 -0.84
C TYR A 13 -1.95 1.52 -1.16
N LEU A 14 -2.54 0.39 -0.75
CA LEU A 14 -3.98 0.27 -0.61
C LEU A 14 -4.38 0.76 0.78
N MET A 15 -5.08 1.87 0.81
CA MET A 15 -5.47 2.59 2.01
C MET A 15 -6.89 2.20 2.46
N GLU A 16 -7.09 2.17 3.77
CA GLU A 16 -8.41 2.12 4.41
C GLU A 16 -8.40 3.02 5.64
N GLY A 17 -9.29 4.03 5.63
CA GLY A 17 -9.23 5.10 6.62
C GLY A 17 -7.89 5.82 6.55
N GLY A 18 -7.21 5.97 7.70
CA GLY A 18 -5.90 6.62 7.82
C GLY A 18 -4.69 5.68 7.71
N TYR A 19 -4.89 4.40 7.40
CA TYR A 19 -3.84 3.39 7.41
C TYR A 19 -3.77 2.63 6.08
N TYR A 20 -2.62 2.03 5.77
CA TYR A 20 -2.54 1.09 4.66
C TYR A 20 -2.85 -0.34 5.12
N ARG A 21 -3.54 -1.09 4.26
CA ARG A 21 -3.80 -2.53 4.45
C ARG A 21 -2.76 -3.38 3.74
N GLN A 22 -2.35 -2.94 2.55
CA GLN A 22 -1.38 -3.60 1.69
C GLN A 22 -0.51 -2.55 1.00
N LYS A 23 0.70 -2.95 0.60
CA LYS A 23 1.62 -2.11 -0.16
C LYS A 23 2.29 -2.89 -1.29
N ILE A 24 2.68 -2.17 -2.34
CA ILE A 24 3.51 -2.64 -3.44
C ILE A 24 4.79 -1.82 -3.39
N ASP A 25 5.89 -2.45 -3.01
CA ASP A 25 7.19 -1.78 -2.99
C ASP A 25 7.64 -1.46 -4.42
N LYS A 26 8.23 -0.29 -4.58
CA LYS A 26 8.86 0.14 -5.84
C LYS A 26 10.28 -0.40 -5.93
N SER A 27 10.70 -0.75 -7.13
CA SER A 27 12.07 -1.14 -7.45
C SER A 27 12.66 -0.13 -8.43
N PRO A 28 13.88 0.38 -8.21
CA PRO A 28 14.49 1.34 -9.12
C PRO A 28 14.67 0.72 -10.50
N ARG A 29 14.43 1.52 -11.55
CA ARG A 29 14.83 1.14 -12.91
C ARG A 29 16.35 1.22 -13.00
N GLN A 30 16.99 0.15 -13.48
CA GLN A 30 18.39 0.24 -13.87
C GLN A 30 18.48 0.94 -15.23
N GLY A 31 19.11 2.10 -15.29
CA GLY A 31 19.25 2.89 -16.52
C GLY A 31 19.60 4.35 -16.24
N ASP A 32 19.54 5.17 -17.29
CA ASP A 32 20.05 6.55 -17.27
C ASP A 32 19.05 7.59 -16.74
N VAL A 33 17.81 7.18 -16.44
CA VAL A 33 16.76 8.08 -15.96
C VAL A 33 16.61 7.92 -14.45
N GLU A 34 17.07 8.92 -13.71
CA GLU A 34 16.98 8.96 -12.25
C GLU A 34 15.52 9.10 -11.79
N GLY A 35 15.16 8.40 -10.72
CA GLY A 35 13.82 8.46 -10.12
C GLY A 35 12.77 7.54 -10.76
N GLU A 36 13.07 6.89 -11.89
CA GLU A 36 12.16 5.91 -12.46
C GLU A 36 12.13 4.61 -11.64
N THR A 37 10.93 4.09 -11.42
CA THR A 37 10.71 2.87 -10.64
C THR A 37 9.69 1.95 -11.31
N PHE A 38 9.85 0.66 -11.08
CA PHE A 38 8.88 -0.38 -11.41
C PHE A 38 8.11 -0.79 -10.16
N PHE A 39 6.87 -1.24 -10.35
CA PHE A 39 6.09 -1.89 -9.31
C PHE A 39 5.33 -3.08 -9.90
N ARG A 40 4.96 -4.05 -9.05
CA ARG A 40 4.28 -5.28 -9.49
C ARG A 40 2.80 -5.00 -9.75
N THR A 41 2.42 -4.97 -11.03
CA THR A 41 1.04 -4.67 -11.45
C THR A 41 0.02 -5.75 -11.10
N LYS A 42 0.44 -7.00 -10.85
CA LYS A 42 -0.48 -8.09 -10.45
C LYS A 42 -1.29 -7.71 -9.21
N VAL A 43 -0.63 -7.17 -8.19
CA VAL A 43 -1.30 -6.78 -6.93
C VAL A 43 -2.25 -5.61 -7.15
N LEU A 44 -1.84 -4.61 -7.94
CA LEU A 44 -2.70 -3.49 -8.30
C LEU A 44 -3.95 -3.97 -9.05
N LYS A 45 -3.80 -4.91 -9.98
CA LYS A 45 -4.92 -5.52 -10.70
C LYS A 45 -5.87 -6.22 -9.72
N ASP A 46 -5.35 -6.97 -8.76
CA ASP A 46 -6.18 -7.67 -7.78
C ASP A 46 -7.00 -6.68 -6.92
N TRP A 47 -6.42 -5.54 -6.54
CA TRP A 47 -7.14 -4.47 -5.83
C TRP A 47 -8.29 -3.88 -6.66
N LEU A 48 -8.01 -3.54 -7.92
CA LEU A 48 -8.99 -2.92 -8.82
C LEU A 48 -10.16 -3.84 -9.20
N ASN A 49 -9.98 -5.17 -9.07
CA ASN A 49 -11.03 -6.16 -9.33
C ASN A 49 -11.66 -6.73 -8.06
N SER A 50 -11.32 -6.21 -6.88
CA SER A 50 -11.89 -6.68 -5.61
C SER A 50 -13.31 -6.13 -5.38
N ASP A 51 -14.09 -6.78 -4.52
CA ASP A 51 -15.44 -6.31 -4.15
C ASP A 51 -15.44 -4.93 -3.47
N ASP A 52 -14.30 -4.57 -2.84
CA ASP A 52 -14.04 -3.27 -2.22
C ASP A 52 -12.96 -2.54 -3.03
N ALA A 53 -13.19 -2.41 -4.33
CA ALA A 53 -12.27 -1.77 -5.26
C ALA A 53 -12.07 -0.28 -4.91
N PRO A 54 -10.83 0.23 -4.96
CA PRO A 54 -10.54 1.60 -4.57
C PRO A 54 -11.14 2.60 -5.55
N GLY A 55 -11.81 3.64 -5.02
CA GLY A 55 -12.46 4.67 -5.84
C GLY A 55 -11.55 5.82 -6.27
N PHE A 56 -10.39 5.98 -5.63
CA PHE A 56 -9.47 7.09 -5.88
C PHE A 56 -8.02 6.63 -5.90
N PHE A 57 -7.20 7.36 -6.64
CA PHE A 57 -5.76 7.21 -6.68
C PHE A 57 -5.12 8.57 -6.40
N LEU A 58 -4.44 8.71 -5.26
CA LEU A 58 -3.71 9.90 -4.85
C LEU A 58 -2.23 9.72 -5.15
N VAL A 59 -1.62 10.70 -5.84
CA VAL A 59 -0.19 10.70 -6.16
C VAL A 59 0.51 11.74 -5.27
N SER A 60 1.55 11.33 -4.56
CA SER A 60 2.35 12.17 -3.65
C SER A 60 3.86 11.99 -3.84
N VAL A 61 4.29 11.62 -5.05
CA VAL A 61 5.70 11.50 -5.42
C VAL A 61 6.38 12.87 -5.37
N GLY A 62 7.58 12.96 -4.79
CA GLY A 62 8.40 14.18 -4.68
C GLY A 62 7.88 15.20 -3.67
N THR A 63 6.87 14.86 -2.88
CA THR A 63 6.26 15.81 -1.91
C THR A 63 6.98 15.83 -0.55
N GLY A 64 7.81 14.83 -0.25
CA GLY A 64 8.53 14.71 1.02
C GLY A 64 7.65 14.36 2.23
N VAL A 65 6.38 13.98 2.00
CA VAL A 65 5.47 13.56 3.08
C VAL A 65 5.81 12.18 3.62
N ASP A 66 5.48 11.94 4.88
CA ASP A 66 5.69 10.63 5.50
C ASP A 66 4.88 9.51 4.84
N GLU A 67 5.44 8.30 4.92
CA GLU A 67 4.77 7.09 4.45
C GLU A 67 3.57 6.75 5.34
N PRO A 68 2.46 6.27 4.74
CA PRO A 68 1.33 5.75 5.50
C PRO A 68 1.76 4.68 6.51
N GLN A 69 1.06 4.62 7.65
CA GLN A 69 1.29 3.59 8.67
C GLN A 69 0.43 2.35 8.40
N PRO A 70 0.91 1.14 8.74
CA PRO A 70 0.13 -0.08 8.58
C PRO A 70 -1.12 -0.04 9.46
N LYS A 71 -2.20 -0.67 8.99
CA LYS A 71 -3.39 -0.85 9.81
C LYS A 71 -3.01 -1.68 11.05
N PRO A 72 -3.36 -1.21 12.27
CA PRO A 72 -3.09 -1.97 13.49
C PRO A 72 -3.73 -3.36 13.40
N GLN A 73 -2.95 -4.40 13.69
CA GLN A 73 -3.48 -5.75 13.81
C GLN A 73 -4.22 -5.88 15.14
N PRO A 74 -5.36 -6.60 15.19
CA PRO A 74 -5.97 -6.99 16.45
C PRO A 74 -4.95 -7.77 17.31
N PRO A 75 -4.97 -7.63 18.64
CA PRO A 75 -4.12 -8.44 19.50
C PRO A 75 -4.39 -9.93 19.27
N ALA A 76 -3.32 -10.74 19.27
CA ALA A 76 -3.44 -12.18 19.14
C ALA A 76 -4.29 -12.75 20.31
N PRO A 77 -5.11 -13.78 20.07
CA PRO A 77 -5.83 -14.43 21.15
C PRO A 77 -4.85 -15.02 22.18
N PRO A 78 -5.23 -15.05 23.47
CA PRO A 78 -4.38 -15.61 24.51
C PRO A 78 -4.08 -17.09 24.24
N PRO A 79 -2.89 -17.60 24.62
CA PRO A 79 -2.54 -19.00 24.43
C PRO A 79 -3.53 -19.90 25.17
N ILE A 80 -4.04 -20.93 24.47
CA ILE A 80 -4.90 -21.95 25.05
C ILE A 80 -4.02 -22.80 25.98
N SER A 81 -4.17 -22.62 27.30
CA SER A 81 -3.59 -23.51 28.30
C SER A 81 -4.34 -24.84 28.28
N ASN A 82 -3.74 -25.88 27.69
CA ASN A 82 -4.25 -27.24 27.80
C ASN A 82 -4.03 -27.76 29.24
N PRO A 83 -5.02 -28.42 29.86
CA PRO A 83 -4.89 -29.05 31.18
C PRO A 83 -3.99 -30.29 31.16
#